data_AF-A0A9R1RM74-F1
#
_entry.id   AF-A0A9R1RM74-F1
#
_cell.length_a   1.000
_cell.length_b   1.000
_cell.length_c   1.000
_cell.angle_alpha   90.00
_cell.angle_beta   90.00
_cell.angle_gamma   90.00
#
_symmetry.space_group_name_H-M   'P 1'
#
loop_
_entity.id
_entity.type
_entity.pdbx_description
1 polymer ?
#
loop_
_entity_poly.entity_id
_entity_poly.type
_entity_poly.pdbx_seq_one_letter_code
_entity_poly.pdbx_strand_id
1 'polypeptide(L)'
;MNGIKQRKNSWQDGVAGTNCPIPPGANYTYKFQAKDQIGTFTYFPSVALHRAAGGFGALNVYQRPAIPVPYPAPAGDFTLLVGDWYLAGHDQLRQTLDSGAPLPFPDALLINGMPSATLVGDQGRTYLLRVSNVGMKTSINFRIQGHALKLAEVEGTHPVQNVYDSLDVHVGQSVAFLVTLDQPPMDYAVVASTRFNPADTSPLTAVGTLHYSSATSLAPGPLPAGPPEESEWSMNQARSFRWNLTASAARPNPQGSFHYGTIQTSRTLVLASSAAVVAGQRRYAVNGVSFVVPDTPLKLLDNYNIANVIEWDSVPERPDGGAPRPGTPVVRLNLHEFVEVVFQNTENEMQSWHLDGYDFWVVGTAIMGSGRRMSG
;
A
#
# COMPACT_ATOMS: atom_id res chain seq x y z
N MET A 1 5.37 -10.08 -5.27
CA MET A 1 5.81 -9.86 -3.87
C MET A 1 5.69 -8.37 -3.59
N ASN A 2 4.77 -7.92 -2.75
CA ASN A 2 4.41 -6.50 -2.67
C ASN A 2 5.56 -5.66 -2.09
N GLY A 3 6.02 -4.65 -2.84
CA GLY A 3 7.10 -3.74 -2.45
C GLY A 3 8.53 -4.30 -2.55
N ILE A 4 8.73 -5.59 -2.89
CA ILE A 4 10.07 -6.12 -3.18
C ILE A 4 10.48 -5.73 -4.60
N LYS A 5 11.66 -5.11 -4.75
CA LYS A 5 12.07 -4.49 -6.03
C LYS A 5 12.40 -5.46 -7.16
N GLN A 6 12.53 -6.75 -6.87
CA GLN A 6 12.89 -7.78 -7.85
C GLN A 6 14.02 -7.37 -8.82
N ARG A 7 15.06 -6.72 -8.29
CA ARG A 7 16.06 -6.01 -9.09
C ARG A 7 16.69 -6.92 -10.14
N LYS A 8 16.64 -6.47 -11.40
CA LYS A 8 17.13 -7.18 -12.59
C LYS A 8 16.45 -8.53 -12.85
N ASN A 9 15.37 -8.86 -12.15
CA ASN A 9 14.69 -10.15 -12.29
C ASN A 9 13.18 -10.06 -12.03
N SER A 10 12.47 -9.28 -12.86
CA SER A 10 11.00 -9.18 -12.76
C SER A 10 10.25 -10.50 -13.06
N TRP A 11 10.94 -11.59 -13.45
CA TRP A 11 10.29 -12.91 -13.56
C TRP A 11 9.84 -13.47 -12.19
N GLN A 12 10.31 -12.87 -11.11
CA GLN A 12 10.05 -13.27 -9.73
C GLN A 12 8.95 -12.42 -9.07
N ASP A 13 8.34 -11.53 -9.83
CA ASP A 13 7.35 -10.61 -9.30
C ASP A 13 6.02 -11.33 -9.03
N GLY A 14 5.64 -12.23 -9.95
CA GLY A 14 4.49 -13.11 -9.81
C GLY A 14 3.16 -12.46 -10.17
N VAL A 15 3.18 -11.40 -11.00
CA VAL A 15 2.00 -10.71 -11.50
C VAL A 15 1.63 -11.17 -12.92
N ALA A 16 0.40 -10.90 -13.36
CA ALA A 16 -0.09 -11.33 -14.68
C ALA A 16 0.75 -10.77 -15.85
N GLY A 17 1.40 -9.62 -15.67
CA GLY A 17 2.30 -9.05 -16.68
C GLY A 17 3.63 -9.80 -16.83
N THR A 18 4.06 -10.57 -15.82
CA THR A 18 5.39 -11.20 -15.79
C THR A 18 5.35 -12.71 -15.94
N ASN A 19 4.29 -13.37 -15.47
CA ASN A 19 4.22 -14.83 -15.39
C ASN A 19 2.83 -15.34 -15.78
N CYS A 20 2.78 -16.53 -16.38
CA CYS A 20 1.52 -17.29 -16.44
C CYS A 20 1.16 -17.78 -15.03
N PRO A 21 -0.13 -17.95 -14.69
CA PRO A 21 -0.55 -18.55 -13.43
C PRO A 21 0.03 -19.96 -13.26
N ILE A 22 0.33 -20.34 -12.02
CA ILE A 22 0.78 -21.71 -11.68
C ILE A 22 -0.47 -22.61 -11.69
N PRO A 23 -0.55 -23.64 -12.57
CA PRO A 23 -1.71 -24.52 -12.63
C PRO A 23 -1.87 -25.41 -11.39
N PRO A 24 -3.08 -25.92 -11.11
CA PRO A 24 -3.29 -26.93 -10.08
C PRO A 24 -2.35 -28.13 -10.25
N GLY A 25 -1.72 -28.57 -9.16
CA GLY A 25 -0.76 -29.69 -9.17
C GLY A 25 0.64 -29.34 -9.69
N ALA A 26 0.86 -28.14 -10.23
CA ALA A 26 2.18 -27.66 -10.62
C ALA A 26 2.87 -26.92 -9.46
N ASN A 27 4.17 -26.64 -9.63
CA ASN A 27 4.94 -25.82 -8.71
C ASN A 27 5.80 -24.79 -9.45
N TYR A 28 6.18 -23.74 -8.75
CA TYR A 28 7.15 -22.75 -9.22
C TYR A 28 8.00 -22.30 -8.04
N THR A 29 9.30 -22.13 -8.25
CA THR A 29 10.21 -21.64 -7.22
C THR A 29 10.53 -20.17 -7.47
N TYR A 30 10.02 -19.29 -6.61
CA TYR A 30 10.44 -17.89 -6.59
C TYR A 30 11.84 -17.75 -5.96
N LYS A 31 12.80 -17.20 -6.71
CA LYS A 31 14.19 -16.95 -6.30
C LYS A 31 14.53 -15.47 -6.43
N PHE A 32 14.49 -14.75 -5.32
CA PHE A 32 14.76 -13.32 -5.29
C PHE A 32 15.67 -12.92 -4.14
N GLN A 33 16.11 -11.67 -4.15
CA GLN A 33 16.90 -11.06 -3.09
C GLN A 33 16.27 -9.72 -2.71
N ALA A 34 16.03 -9.49 -1.42
CA ALA A 34 15.62 -8.19 -0.88
C ALA A 34 16.83 -7.25 -0.74
N LYS A 35 17.61 -7.12 -1.82
CA LYS A 35 18.86 -6.35 -1.79
C LYS A 35 18.56 -4.87 -1.57
N ASP A 36 19.21 -4.29 -0.58
CA ASP A 36 19.09 -2.89 -0.19
C ASP A 36 17.67 -2.48 0.26
N GLN A 37 16.92 -3.43 0.84
CA GLN A 37 15.63 -3.18 1.48
C GLN A 37 15.69 -3.68 2.92
N ILE A 38 15.23 -2.86 3.86
CA ILE A 38 14.93 -3.23 5.25
C ILE A 38 13.56 -2.64 5.53
N GLY A 39 12.67 -3.45 6.05
CA GLY A 39 11.40 -2.99 6.57
C GLY A 39 10.27 -3.98 6.37
N THR A 40 9.06 -3.45 6.40
CA THR A 40 7.81 -4.21 6.41
C THR A 40 7.22 -4.31 5.01
N PHE A 41 6.97 -5.52 4.53
CA PHE A 41 6.34 -5.82 3.24
C PHE A 41 5.27 -6.90 3.38
N THR A 42 4.59 -7.20 2.28
CA THR A 42 3.58 -8.27 2.23
C THR A 42 3.74 -9.11 0.96
N TYR A 43 3.08 -10.27 0.94
CA TYR A 43 2.90 -11.06 -0.27
C TYR A 43 1.43 -11.50 -0.37
N PHE A 44 0.94 -11.65 -1.60
CA PHE A 44 -0.41 -12.14 -1.90
C PHE A 44 -0.44 -12.72 -3.32
N PRO A 45 -1.33 -13.68 -3.63
CA PRO A 45 -1.56 -14.11 -5.01
C PRO A 45 -2.26 -13.00 -5.80
N SER A 46 -1.73 -12.68 -6.99
CA SER A 46 -2.22 -11.59 -7.83
C SER A 46 -3.36 -11.98 -8.80
N VAL A 47 -3.94 -13.18 -8.65
CA VAL A 47 -4.89 -13.76 -9.60
C VAL A 47 -6.24 -14.04 -8.93
N ALA A 48 -7.30 -13.95 -9.72
CA ALA A 48 -8.66 -14.40 -9.38
C ALA A 48 -9.23 -13.89 -8.04
N LEU A 49 -8.76 -12.72 -7.57
CA LEU A 49 -9.09 -12.17 -6.25
C LEU A 49 -8.80 -13.13 -5.08
N HIS A 50 -7.86 -14.06 -5.21
CA HIS A 50 -7.49 -14.99 -4.13
C HIS A 50 -7.03 -14.26 -2.85
N ARG A 51 -6.49 -13.04 -2.97
CA ARG A 51 -6.21 -12.17 -1.82
C ARG A 51 -7.45 -11.94 -0.95
N ALA A 52 -8.63 -11.74 -1.55
CA ALA A 52 -9.89 -11.57 -0.83
C ALA A 52 -10.31 -12.83 -0.05
N ALA A 53 -9.83 -14.01 -0.45
CA ALA A 53 -10.06 -15.28 0.23
C ALA A 53 -9.06 -15.55 1.37
N GLY A 54 -8.26 -14.56 1.77
CA GLY A 54 -7.24 -14.71 2.82
C GLY A 54 -5.85 -15.09 2.30
N GLY A 55 -5.64 -15.12 0.98
CA GLY A 55 -4.34 -15.38 0.38
C GLY A 55 -3.39 -14.19 0.56
N PHE A 56 -2.74 -14.07 1.71
CA PHE A 56 -1.70 -13.07 1.94
C PHE A 56 -0.83 -13.42 3.15
N GLY A 57 0.28 -12.72 3.30
CA GLY A 57 1.11 -12.80 4.50
C GLY A 57 2.10 -11.65 4.60
N ALA A 58 2.72 -11.54 5.76
CA ALA A 58 3.77 -10.56 6.02
C ALA A 58 5.12 -11.04 5.48
N LEU A 59 5.94 -10.09 5.05
CA LEU A 59 7.33 -10.30 4.66
C LEU A 59 8.18 -9.20 5.30
N ASN A 60 8.74 -9.49 6.47
CA ASN A 60 9.60 -8.53 7.17
C ASN A 60 11.06 -8.78 6.79
N VAL A 61 11.73 -7.76 6.26
CA VAL A 61 13.15 -7.80 5.91
C VAL A 61 13.94 -7.06 6.97
N TYR A 62 14.63 -7.82 7.82
CA TYR A 62 15.43 -7.27 8.91
C TYR A 62 16.81 -6.82 8.44
N GLN A 63 17.40 -5.90 9.19
CA GLN A 63 18.79 -5.51 9.01
C GLN A 63 19.74 -6.70 9.21
N ARG A 64 20.79 -6.76 8.40
CA ARG A 64 21.90 -7.67 8.64
C ARG A 64 22.70 -7.22 9.87
N PRO A 65 23.44 -8.14 10.52
CA PRO A 65 24.41 -7.75 11.54
C PRO A 65 25.32 -6.62 11.04
N ALA A 66 25.65 -5.68 11.92
CA ALA A 66 26.46 -4.48 11.65
C ALA A 66 25.85 -3.42 10.70
N ILE A 67 24.62 -3.60 10.21
CA ILE A 67 23.90 -2.55 9.48
C ILE A 67 22.99 -1.79 10.44
N PRO A 68 23.26 -0.51 10.76
CA PRO A 68 22.44 0.25 11.69
C PRO A 68 21.10 0.66 11.07
N VAL A 69 20.06 0.61 11.88
CA VAL A 69 18.77 1.26 11.62
C VAL A 69 18.71 2.58 12.42
N PRO A 70 17.97 3.61 11.97
CA PRO A 70 17.95 4.94 12.60
C PRO A 70 17.07 5.01 13.85
N TYR A 71 17.07 3.93 14.65
CA TYR A 71 16.38 3.85 15.93
C TYR A 71 17.03 2.78 16.82
N PRO A 72 16.90 2.90 18.16
CA PRO A 72 17.38 1.88 19.09
C PRO A 72 16.72 0.52 18.84
N ALA A 73 17.42 -0.56 19.20
CA ALA A 73 16.86 -1.91 19.11
C ALA A 73 15.58 -2.01 19.98
N PRO A 74 14.41 -2.35 19.40
CA PRO A 74 13.20 -2.57 20.17
C PRO A 74 13.30 -3.88 20.97
N ALA A 75 12.46 -4.02 21.99
CA ALA A 75 12.37 -5.24 22.80
C ALA A 75 11.79 -6.44 22.02
N GLY A 76 11.02 -6.16 20.98
CA GLY A 76 10.44 -7.12 20.06
C GLY A 76 9.63 -6.39 19.00
N ASP A 77 9.03 -7.15 18.09
CA ASP A 77 8.13 -6.60 17.08
C ASP A 77 6.82 -7.39 16.97
N PHE A 78 5.79 -6.70 16.53
CA PHE A 78 4.47 -7.27 16.25
C PHE A 78 4.13 -7.04 14.79
N THR A 79 3.59 -8.07 14.14
CA THR A 79 3.08 -7.97 12.78
C THR A 79 1.56 -7.90 12.82
N LEU A 80 1.00 -6.88 12.16
CA LEU A 80 -0.42 -6.53 12.14
C LEU A 80 -0.86 -6.42 10.69
N LEU A 81 -1.42 -7.51 10.16
CA LEU A 81 -2.08 -7.54 8.86
C LEU A 81 -3.52 -7.12 9.05
N VAL A 82 -3.86 -5.91 8.65
CA VAL A 82 -5.20 -5.36 8.80
C VAL A 82 -5.87 -5.33 7.44
N GLY A 83 -7.07 -5.90 7.33
CA GLY A 83 -7.76 -6.01 6.05
C GLY A 83 -9.25 -6.07 6.20
N ASP A 84 -9.95 -5.56 5.19
CA ASP A 84 -11.37 -5.76 5.05
C ASP A 84 -11.70 -7.22 4.66
N TRP A 85 -12.89 -7.67 5.06
CA TRP A 85 -13.36 -9.03 4.87
C TRP A 85 -14.73 -9.04 4.23
N TYR A 86 -14.92 -9.98 3.30
CA TYR A 86 -16.18 -10.22 2.61
C TYR A 86 -16.70 -11.60 2.98
N LEU A 87 -17.99 -11.71 3.30
CA LEU A 87 -18.68 -12.99 3.44
C LEU A 87 -18.85 -13.68 2.08
N ALA A 88 -18.99 -12.90 1.01
CA ALA A 88 -19.00 -13.40 -0.35
C ALA A 88 -17.63 -13.97 -0.75
N GLY A 89 -17.63 -15.16 -1.37
CA GLY A 89 -16.42 -15.79 -1.87
C GLY A 89 -15.78 -15.00 -3.02
N HIS A 90 -14.46 -15.19 -3.23
CA HIS A 90 -13.70 -14.46 -4.25
C HIS A 90 -14.26 -14.61 -5.67
N ASP A 91 -14.83 -15.78 -6.02
CA ASP A 91 -15.48 -16.00 -7.32
C ASP A 91 -16.74 -15.14 -7.50
N GLN A 92 -17.53 -14.97 -6.45
CA GLN A 92 -18.72 -14.12 -6.48
C GLN A 92 -18.33 -12.64 -6.58
N LEU A 93 -17.33 -12.20 -5.80
CA LEU A 93 -16.80 -10.84 -5.89
C LEU A 93 -16.25 -10.55 -7.29
N ARG A 94 -15.59 -11.53 -7.90
CA ARG A 94 -15.11 -11.43 -9.28
C ARG A 94 -16.27 -11.31 -10.27
N GLN A 95 -17.30 -12.13 -10.16
CA GLN A 95 -18.50 -12.04 -11.00
C GLN A 95 -19.19 -10.68 -10.88
N THR A 96 -19.24 -10.10 -9.68
CA THR A 96 -19.74 -8.73 -9.46
C THR A 96 -18.94 -7.72 -10.30
N LEU A 97 -17.61 -7.74 -10.22
CA LEU A 97 -16.74 -6.87 -11.03
C LEU A 97 -16.88 -7.13 -12.54
N ASP A 98 -16.97 -8.40 -12.94
CA ASP A 98 -17.09 -8.79 -14.35
C ASP A 98 -18.43 -8.35 -14.95
N SER A 99 -19.48 -8.19 -14.14
CA SER A 99 -20.75 -7.59 -14.55
C SER A 99 -20.72 -6.05 -14.66
N GLY A 100 -19.63 -5.40 -14.22
CA GLY A 100 -19.50 -3.95 -14.13
C GLY A 100 -20.04 -3.34 -12.83
N ALA A 101 -20.47 -4.15 -11.86
CA ALA A 101 -20.84 -3.65 -10.55
C ALA A 101 -19.58 -3.42 -9.69
N PRO A 102 -19.54 -2.37 -8.85
CA PRO A 102 -18.44 -2.19 -7.90
C PRO A 102 -18.49 -3.28 -6.82
N LEU A 103 -17.36 -3.55 -6.16
CA LEU A 103 -17.36 -4.40 -4.97
C LEU A 103 -18.29 -3.79 -3.90
N PRO A 104 -19.06 -4.62 -3.17
CA PRO A 104 -19.85 -4.11 -2.05
C PRO A 104 -18.97 -3.49 -0.97
N PHE A 105 -19.59 -2.78 -0.03
CA PHE A 105 -18.88 -2.44 1.19
C PHE A 105 -18.55 -3.74 1.95
N PRO A 106 -17.35 -3.87 2.55
CA PRO A 106 -16.98 -5.10 3.26
C PRO A 106 -17.90 -5.37 4.46
N ASP A 107 -17.95 -6.63 4.88
CA ASP A 107 -18.78 -7.08 6.01
C ASP A 107 -18.08 -6.89 7.36
N ALA A 108 -16.74 -6.94 7.38
CA ALA A 108 -15.95 -6.76 8.58
C ALA A 108 -14.57 -6.16 8.28
N LEU A 109 -13.92 -5.64 9.33
CA LEU A 109 -12.50 -5.34 9.36
C LEU A 109 -11.83 -6.33 10.32
N LEU A 110 -10.68 -6.86 9.95
CA LEU A 110 -9.95 -7.87 10.73
C LEU A 110 -8.51 -7.42 11.00
N ILE A 111 -7.98 -7.82 12.15
CA ILE A 111 -6.55 -7.70 12.51
C ILE A 111 -6.00 -9.12 12.61
N ASN A 112 -4.97 -9.43 11.81
CA ASN A 112 -4.38 -10.77 11.70
C ASN A 112 -5.43 -11.86 11.39
N GLY A 113 -6.41 -11.55 10.55
CA GLY A 113 -7.49 -12.47 10.17
C GLY A 113 -8.53 -12.72 11.26
N MET A 114 -8.47 -11.98 12.37
CA MET A 114 -9.35 -12.15 13.54
C MET A 114 -10.09 -10.83 13.84
N PRO A 115 -11.32 -10.88 14.39
CA PRO A 115 -12.01 -9.68 14.88
C PRO A 115 -11.30 -8.99 16.05
N SER A 116 -10.51 -9.76 16.80
CA SER A 116 -9.69 -9.28 17.91
C SER A 116 -8.34 -10.02 17.93
N ALA A 117 -7.26 -9.28 18.17
CA ALA A 117 -5.90 -9.81 18.26
C ALA A 117 -5.24 -9.28 19.55
N THR A 118 -4.49 -10.14 20.25
CA THR A 118 -3.77 -9.77 21.47
C THR A 118 -2.28 -9.63 21.20
N LEU A 119 -1.71 -8.50 21.59
CA LEU A 119 -0.27 -8.22 21.61
C LEU A 119 0.18 -8.18 23.07
N VAL A 120 1.23 -8.91 23.44
CA VAL A 120 1.70 -8.99 24.83
C VAL A 120 3.06 -8.33 24.95
N GLY A 121 3.19 -7.35 25.85
CA GLY A 121 4.46 -6.65 26.07
C GLY A 121 4.67 -6.21 27.52
N ASP A 122 5.92 -5.89 27.83
CA ASP A 122 6.34 -5.49 29.18
C ASP A 122 6.32 -3.96 29.32
N GLN A 123 5.86 -3.48 30.48
CA GLN A 123 5.88 -2.06 30.82
C GLN A 123 7.30 -1.47 30.71
N GLY A 124 7.39 -0.26 30.17
CA GLY A 124 8.62 0.48 29.98
C GLY A 124 9.47 0.04 28.77
N ARG A 125 9.05 -1.00 28.04
CA ARG A 125 9.72 -1.46 26.82
C ARG A 125 9.12 -0.80 25.58
N THR A 126 9.96 -0.64 24.55
CA THR A 126 9.55 -0.15 23.23
C THR A 126 9.49 -1.31 22.24
N TYR A 127 8.38 -1.45 21.53
CA TYR A 127 8.16 -2.47 20.50
C TYR A 127 8.00 -1.83 19.13
N LEU A 128 8.38 -2.56 18.09
CA LEU A 128 8.16 -2.16 16.70
C LEU A 128 6.87 -2.81 16.19
N LEU A 129 5.81 -2.02 15.99
CA LEU A 129 4.53 -2.51 15.46
C LEU A 129 4.51 -2.28 13.97
N ARG A 130 4.53 -3.37 13.20
CA ARG A 130 4.52 -3.41 11.74
C ARG A 130 3.09 -3.59 11.24
N VAL A 131 2.49 -2.53 10.69
CA VAL A 131 1.09 -2.50 10.27
C VAL A 131 1.02 -2.46 8.74
N SER A 132 0.33 -3.43 8.15
CA SER A 132 0.12 -3.51 6.70
C SER A 132 -1.36 -3.57 6.38
N ASN A 133 -1.81 -2.71 5.46
CA ASN A 133 -3.18 -2.81 4.93
C ASN A 133 -3.22 -3.85 3.80
N VAL A 134 -3.73 -5.03 4.14
CA VAL A 134 -3.90 -6.18 3.24
C VAL A 134 -5.31 -6.31 2.67
N GLY A 135 -6.20 -5.33 2.93
CA GLY A 135 -7.55 -5.30 2.40
C GLY A 135 -7.63 -5.19 0.88
N MET A 136 -8.84 -5.26 0.35
CA MET A 136 -9.16 -5.15 -1.08
C MET A 136 -9.64 -3.76 -1.46
N LYS A 137 -10.27 -3.00 -0.54
CA LYS A 137 -11.01 -1.78 -0.88
C LYS A 137 -10.71 -0.61 0.05
N THR A 138 -10.71 -0.83 1.36
CA THR A 138 -10.78 0.25 2.34
C THR A 138 -9.39 0.72 2.78
N SER A 139 -9.20 2.03 2.87
CA SER A 139 -8.12 2.58 3.70
C SER A 139 -8.48 2.36 5.17
N ILE A 140 -7.47 2.27 6.03
CA ILE A 140 -7.68 2.07 7.47
C ILE A 140 -7.01 3.19 8.24
N ASN A 141 -7.54 3.52 9.43
CA ASN A 141 -6.84 4.31 10.43
C ASN A 141 -6.44 3.41 11.59
N PHE A 142 -5.17 3.45 12.00
CA PHE A 142 -4.63 2.65 13.10
C PHE A 142 -4.24 3.55 14.29
N ARG A 143 -4.57 3.11 15.50
CA ARG A 143 -4.29 3.82 16.77
C ARG A 143 -4.35 2.88 17.97
N ILE A 144 -3.74 3.30 19.08
CA ILE A 144 -3.71 2.53 20.33
C ILE A 144 -4.14 3.44 21.48
N GLN A 145 -5.06 2.97 22.31
CA GLN A 145 -5.58 3.73 23.45
C GLN A 145 -4.42 4.17 24.36
N GLY A 146 -4.26 5.49 24.55
CA GLY A 146 -3.26 6.05 25.46
C GLY A 146 -1.80 5.92 25.01
N HIS A 147 -1.53 5.51 23.76
CA HIS A 147 -0.16 5.30 23.28
C HIS A 147 0.11 6.08 22.00
N ALA A 148 1.21 6.83 22.01
CA ALA A 148 1.69 7.54 20.83
C ALA A 148 2.42 6.60 19.86
N LEU A 149 2.27 6.85 18.57
CA LEU A 149 2.87 6.09 17.48
C LEU A 149 4.06 6.87 16.89
N LYS A 150 5.29 6.45 17.21
CA LYS A 150 6.49 7.07 16.62
C LYS A 150 6.84 6.36 15.31
N LEU A 151 6.63 7.02 14.18
CA LEU A 151 6.85 6.44 12.86
C LEU A 151 8.34 6.11 12.63
N ALA A 152 8.62 4.87 12.25
CA ALA A 152 9.98 4.33 12.10
C ALA A 152 10.26 3.81 10.67
N GLU A 153 9.27 3.23 10.00
CA GLU A 153 9.36 2.75 8.63
C GLU A 153 8.11 3.13 7.82
N VAL A 154 8.29 3.47 6.54
CA VAL A 154 7.22 3.58 5.54
C VAL A 154 7.68 2.83 4.30
N GLU A 155 7.02 1.71 3.97
CA GLU A 155 7.21 0.95 2.73
C GLU A 155 8.68 0.56 2.46
N GLY A 156 9.40 0.16 3.50
CA GLY A 156 10.83 -0.22 3.41
C GLY A 156 11.81 0.95 3.41
N THR A 157 11.34 2.15 3.70
CA THR A 157 12.14 3.39 3.81
C THR A 157 12.09 3.92 5.24
N HIS A 158 13.08 4.73 5.61
CA HIS A 158 13.19 5.26 6.96
C HIS A 158 12.96 6.77 6.97
N PRO A 159 11.80 7.24 7.47
CA PRO A 159 11.51 8.66 7.56
C PRO A 159 12.19 9.32 8.76
N VAL A 160 12.14 10.65 8.79
CA VAL A 160 12.27 11.44 10.01
C VAL A 160 11.15 11.00 10.96
N GLN A 161 11.50 10.67 12.20
CA GLN A 161 10.60 10.02 13.14
C GLN A 161 9.64 11.02 13.78
N ASN A 162 8.52 11.29 13.11
CA ASN A 162 7.39 12.02 13.68
C ASN A 162 6.56 11.13 14.61
N VAL A 163 5.80 11.76 15.50
CA VAL A 163 4.92 11.10 16.46
C VAL A 163 3.47 11.42 16.10
N TYR A 164 2.60 10.41 16.14
CA TYR A 164 1.19 10.50 15.77
C TYR A 164 0.30 9.83 16.81
N ASP A 165 -0.91 10.32 17.00
CA ASP A 165 -1.93 9.63 17.81
C ASP A 165 -2.65 8.53 17.01
N SER A 166 -2.75 8.72 15.70
CA SER A 166 -3.29 7.76 14.75
C SER A 166 -2.69 7.97 13.36
N LEU A 167 -2.77 6.97 12.50
CA LEU A 167 -2.24 7.04 11.14
C LEU A 167 -3.13 6.31 10.14
N ASP A 168 -3.46 6.97 9.02
CA ASP A 168 -4.14 6.35 7.88
C ASP A 168 -3.15 5.50 7.07
N VAL A 169 -3.50 4.25 6.80
CA VAL A 169 -2.72 3.28 5.99
C VAL A 169 -3.57 2.84 4.81
N HIS A 170 -3.14 3.16 3.59
CA HIS A 170 -3.91 2.85 2.38
C HIS A 170 -3.63 1.43 1.88
N VAL A 171 -4.51 0.90 1.02
CA VAL A 171 -4.43 -0.49 0.53
C VAL A 171 -3.08 -0.75 -0.12
N GLY A 172 -2.38 -1.80 0.35
CA GLY A 172 -1.05 -2.17 -0.15
C GLY A 172 0.11 -1.51 0.61
N GLN A 173 -0.14 -0.44 1.37
CA GLN A 173 0.91 0.20 2.16
C GLN A 173 1.28 -0.61 3.40
N SER A 174 2.52 -0.42 3.85
CA SER A 174 3.04 -0.96 5.10
C SER A 174 3.83 0.11 5.84
N VAL A 175 3.58 0.25 7.13
CA VAL A 175 4.25 1.21 8.02
C VAL A 175 4.69 0.51 9.30
N ALA A 176 5.70 1.05 9.98
CA ALA A 176 6.11 0.55 11.29
C ALA A 176 6.26 1.68 12.30
N PHE A 177 5.79 1.42 13.53
CA PHE A 177 5.82 2.36 14.64
C PHE A 177 6.63 1.82 15.80
N LEU A 178 7.45 2.67 16.41
CA LEU A 178 7.98 2.43 17.74
C LEU A 178 6.93 2.87 18.76
N VAL A 179 6.45 1.93 19.56
CA VAL A 179 5.46 2.17 20.61
C VAL A 179 6.09 1.78 21.94
N THR A 180 6.15 2.74 22.87
CA THR A 180 6.64 2.49 24.23
C THR A 180 5.45 2.20 25.13
N LEU A 181 5.54 1.11 25.91
CA LEU A 181 4.50 0.71 26.85
C LEU A 181 4.69 1.49 28.16
N ASP A 182 4.44 2.79 28.11
CA ASP A 182 4.69 3.75 29.18
C ASP A 182 3.49 4.03 30.11
N GLN A 183 2.36 3.40 29.84
CA GLN A 183 1.14 3.56 30.62
C GLN A 183 1.12 2.62 31.85
N PRO A 184 0.19 2.79 32.83
CA PRO A 184 0.02 1.83 33.92
C PRO A 184 -0.24 0.40 33.39
N PRO A 185 0.12 -0.66 34.13
CA PRO A 185 0.03 -2.03 33.64
C PRO A 185 -1.43 -2.49 33.55
N MET A 186 -2.05 -2.23 32.40
CA MET A 186 -3.44 -2.50 32.06
C MET A 186 -3.53 -2.99 30.62
N ASP A 187 -4.71 -3.45 30.22
CA ASP A 187 -5.00 -3.79 28.82
C ASP A 187 -5.52 -2.57 28.06
N TYR A 188 -4.87 -2.24 26.95
CA TYR A 188 -5.21 -1.09 26.11
C TYR A 188 -5.79 -1.54 24.77
N ALA A 189 -6.79 -0.82 24.26
CA ALA A 189 -7.36 -1.15 22.97
C ALA A 189 -6.41 -0.81 21.80
N VAL A 190 -6.18 -1.78 20.91
CA VAL A 190 -5.55 -1.60 19.60
C VAL A 190 -6.67 -1.48 18.58
N VAL A 191 -6.82 -0.32 17.97
CA VAL A 191 -7.99 -0.01 17.13
C VAL A 191 -7.58 0.22 15.69
N ALA A 192 -8.27 -0.47 14.79
CA ALA A 192 -8.27 -0.16 13.37
C ALA A 192 -9.71 0.16 12.93
N SER A 193 -9.89 1.19 12.09
CA SER A 193 -11.21 1.50 11.52
C SER A 193 -11.12 1.91 10.06
N THR A 194 -12.15 1.62 9.26
CA THR A 194 -12.18 1.98 7.83
C THR A 194 -12.29 3.49 7.62
N ARG A 195 -11.69 3.98 6.54
CA ARG A 195 -11.62 5.39 6.13
C ARG A 195 -12.17 5.57 4.72
N PHE A 196 -12.70 6.77 4.44
CA PHE A 196 -13.30 7.12 3.14
C PHE A 196 -14.47 6.21 2.80
N ASN A 197 -15.33 5.98 3.78
CA ASN A 197 -16.50 5.12 3.63
C ASN A 197 -17.52 5.77 2.69
N PRO A 198 -18.38 4.97 2.01
CA PRO A 198 -19.51 5.52 1.28
C PRO A 198 -20.37 6.41 2.18
N ALA A 199 -21.07 7.38 1.57
CA ALA A 199 -22.02 8.22 2.30
C ALA A 199 -23.02 7.36 3.08
N ASP A 200 -23.41 7.82 4.26
CA ASP A 200 -24.35 7.16 5.18
C ASP A 200 -23.93 5.75 5.65
N THR A 201 -22.64 5.39 5.49
CA THR A 201 -22.09 4.11 5.97
C THR A 201 -21.19 4.32 7.18
N SER A 202 -21.53 3.68 8.31
CA SER A 202 -20.69 3.70 9.51
C SER A 202 -19.35 2.99 9.26
N PRO A 203 -18.24 3.50 9.82
CA PRO A 203 -16.94 2.83 9.73
C PRO A 203 -16.98 1.42 10.36
N LEU A 204 -16.37 0.45 9.70
CA LEU A 204 -16.07 -0.85 10.33
C LEU A 204 -14.91 -0.65 11.28
N THR A 205 -14.96 -1.30 12.44
CA THR A 205 -13.92 -1.19 13.48
C THR A 205 -13.50 -2.58 13.95
N ALA A 206 -12.19 -2.82 13.97
CA ALA A 206 -11.58 -3.99 14.59
C ALA A 206 -10.85 -3.57 15.87
N VAL A 207 -11.03 -4.33 16.96
CA VAL A 207 -10.47 -3.99 18.27
C VAL A 207 -9.69 -5.17 18.82
N GLY A 208 -8.37 -5.02 18.82
CA GLY A 208 -7.43 -5.88 19.52
C GLY A 208 -7.08 -5.35 20.92
N THR A 209 -6.21 -6.08 21.60
CA THR A 209 -5.75 -5.78 22.96
C THR A 209 -4.23 -5.72 22.98
N LEU A 210 -3.67 -4.62 23.49
CA LEU A 210 -2.30 -4.52 23.94
C LEU A 210 -2.28 -4.88 25.44
N HIS A 211 -1.96 -6.13 25.72
CA HIS A 211 -1.87 -6.69 27.06
C HIS A 211 -0.50 -6.40 27.65
N TYR A 212 -0.46 -5.62 28.72
CA TYR A 212 0.76 -5.50 29.52
C TYR A 212 0.94 -6.79 30.32
N SER A 213 2.14 -7.37 30.37
CA SER A 213 2.38 -8.69 31.00
C SER A 213 1.91 -8.80 32.47
N SER A 214 1.78 -7.68 33.18
CA SER A 214 1.29 -7.60 34.57
C SER A 214 -0.11 -6.99 34.70
N ALA A 215 -0.85 -6.83 33.60
CA ALA A 215 -2.19 -6.26 33.59
C ALA A 215 -3.21 -7.17 34.27
N THR A 216 -4.06 -6.56 35.10
CA THR A 216 -5.19 -7.24 35.76
C THR A 216 -6.53 -6.57 35.46
N SER A 217 -6.52 -5.44 34.74
CA SER A 217 -7.70 -4.67 34.38
C SER A 217 -7.56 -4.02 33.02
N LEU A 218 -8.70 -3.66 32.41
CA LEU A 218 -8.76 -2.85 31.20
C LEU A 218 -8.47 -1.38 31.51
N ALA A 219 -7.85 -0.68 30.57
CA ALA A 219 -7.69 0.76 30.64
C ALA A 219 -9.07 1.46 30.57
N PRO A 220 -9.35 2.44 31.45
CA PRO A 220 -10.64 3.09 31.49
C PRO A 220 -10.84 4.04 30.30
N GLY A 221 -12.11 4.35 30.02
CA GLY A 221 -12.50 5.33 29.00
C GLY A 221 -12.96 4.70 27.69
N PRO A 222 -13.45 5.53 26.75
CA PRO A 222 -13.89 5.06 25.45
C PRO A 222 -12.71 4.63 24.57
N LEU A 223 -13.00 3.90 23.50
CA LEU A 223 -12.03 3.65 22.44
C LEU A 223 -11.53 5.00 21.87
N PRO A 224 -10.25 5.12 21.51
CA PRO A 224 -9.75 6.32 20.84
C PRO A 224 -10.56 6.58 19.57
N ALA A 225 -11.00 7.83 19.38
CA ALA A 225 -11.73 8.24 18.19
C ALA A 225 -10.82 8.21 16.95
N GLY A 226 -11.40 7.90 15.78
CA GLY A 226 -10.71 8.07 14.50
C GLY A 226 -10.63 9.55 14.12
N PRO A 227 -9.78 9.91 13.14
CA PRO A 227 -9.73 11.27 12.62
C PRO A 227 -11.02 11.61 11.86
N PRO A 228 -11.29 12.90 11.58
CA PRO A 228 -12.40 13.33 10.71
C PRO A 228 -12.33 12.64 9.34
N GLU A 229 -13.47 12.31 8.72
CA GLU A 229 -13.57 11.68 7.37
C GLU A 229 -13.13 12.59 6.20
N GLU A 230 -12.31 13.60 6.48
CA GLU A 230 -11.83 14.58 5.51
C GLU A 230 -10.53 14.10 4.85
N SER A 231 -10.47 14.16 3.52
CA SER A 231 -9.27 13.82 2.74
C SER A 231 -8.09 14.75 3.05
N GLU A 232 -8.35 16.00 3.43
CA GLU A 232 -7.32 16.96 3.84
C GLU A 232 -6.47 16.45 5.02
N TRP A 233 -7.08 15.74 5.97
CA TRP A 233 -6.35 15.17 7.11
C TRP A 233 -5.31 14.15 6.66
N SER A 234 -5.73 13.20 5.82
CA SER A 234 -4.84 12.16 5.26
C SER A 234 -3.78 12.74 4.34
N MET A 235 -4.11 13.80 3.58
CA MET A 235 -3.15 14.52 2.74
C MET A 235 -2.10 15.26 3.55
N ASN A 236 -2.49 15.89 4.68
CA ASN A 236 -1.55 16.54 5.58
C ASN A 236 -0.63 15.51 6.27
N GLN A 237 -1.15 14.33 6.60
CA GLN A 237 -0.33 13.20 7.04
C GLN A 237 0.72 12.82 5.98
N ALA A 238 0.31 12.58 4.73
CA ALA A 238 1.25 12.24 3.66
C ALA A 238 2.32 13.33 3.48
N ARG A 239 1.93 14.62 3.57
CA ARG A 239 2.86 15.76 3.53
C ARG A 239 3.80 15.84 4.72
N SER A 240 3.51 15.18 5.84
CA SER A 240 4.42 15.16 7.00
C SER A 240 5.57 14.16 6.84
N PHE A 241 5.44 13.17 5.94
CA PHE A 241 6.49 12.18 5.72
C PHE A 241 7.69 12.80 5.01
N ARG A 242 8.87 12.69 5.62
CA ARG A 242 10.14 13.12 5.06
C ARG A 242 11.15 12.00 5.23
N TRP A 243 11.86 11.64 4.18
CA TRP A 243 12.92 10.64 4.29
C TRP A 243 14.04 11.16 5.17
N ASN A 244 14.56 10.33 6.07
CA ASN A 244 15.77 10.65 6.82
C ASN A 244 16.98 10.46 5.90
N LEU A 245 17.44 11.54 5.28
CA LEU A 245 18.50 11.49 4.27
C LEU A 245 19.86 11.00 4.81
N THR A 246 20.09 11.02 6.12
CA THR A 246 21.33 10.53 6.74
C THR A 246 21.27 9.05 7.11
N ALA A 247 20.09 8.42 7.10
CA ALA A 247 19.96 6.99 7.37
C ALA A 247 20.44 6.19 6.14
N SER A 248 21.36 5.25 6.33
CA SER A 248 21.80 4.35 5.25
C SER A 248 20.89 3.13 5.09
N ALA A 249 20.21 2.73 6.18
CA ALA A 249 19.40 1.52 6.24
C ALA A 249 20.15 0.35 5.58
N ALA A 250 19.56 -0.32 4.59
CA ALA A 250 20.11 -1.52 3.97
C ALA A 250 21.31 -1.26 3.02
N ARG A 251 21.58 0.00 2.69
CA ARG A 251 22.62 0.43 1.75
C ARG A 251 23.89 0.83 2.50
N PRO A 252 25.08 0.67 1.89
CA PRO A 252 26.29 1.29 2.44
C PRO A 252 26.19 2.82 2.48
N ASN A 253 25.50 3.40 1.50
CA ASN A 253 25.35 4.85 1.34
C ASN A 253 24.02 5.34 1.96
N PRO A 254 24.02 6.51 2.61
CA PRO A 254 22.80 7.18 3.08
C PRO A 254 21.70 7.33 2.02
N GLN A 255 20.43 7.37 2.45
CA GLN A 255 19.26 7.62 1.60
C GLN A 255 19.40 8.91 0.77
N GLY A 256 20.11 9.91 1.29
CA GLY A 256 20.37 11.19 0.63
C GLY A 256 21.54 11.23 -0.36
N SER A 257 22.31 10.14 -0.52
CA SER A 257 23.55 10.17 -1.33
C SER A 257 23.36 10.48 -2.81
N PHE A 258 22.14 10.31 -3.34
CA PHE A 258 21.89 10.42 -4.78
C PHE A 258 21.15 11.69 -5.21
N HIS A 259 20.97 12.68 -4.32
CA HIS A 259 20.43 14.02 -4.61
C HIS A 259 19.31 14.07 -5.67
N TYR A 260 18.36 13.13 -5.62
CA TYR A 260 17.36 12.95 -6.69
C TYR A 260 16.52 14.21 -6.97
N GLY A 261 16.35 15.09 -5.97
CA GLY A 261 15.64 16.37 -6.15
C GLY A 261 16.36 17.40 -7.03
N THR A 262 17.63 17.18 -7.41
CA THR A 262 18.35 18.07 -8.34
C THR A 262 18.39 17.52 -9.76
N ILE A 263 17.84 16.32 -9.99
CA ILE A 263 17.87 15.67 -11.30
C ILE A 263 16.72 16.22 -12.14
N GLN A 264 17.04 16.70 -13.35
CA GLN A 264 16.02 17.13 -14.29
C GLN A 264 15.22 15.92 -14.79
N THR A 265 13.89 16.03 -14.73
CA THR A 265 13.00 15.01 -15.26
C THR A 265 13.03 15.05 -16.79
N SER A 266 13.07 13.88 -17.41
CA SER A 266 13.08 13.70 -18.87
C SER A 266 11.72 13.98 -19.48
N ARG A 267 10.64 13.65 -18.75
CA ARG A 267 9.24 13.96 -19.11
C ARG A 267 8.30 13.82 -17.90
N THR A 268 7.08 14.29 -18.09
CA THR A 268 5.98 14.17 -17.13
C THR A 268 4.82 13.38 -17.75
N LEU A 269 4.41 12.31 -17.08
CA LEU A 269 3.18 11.56 -17.36
C LEU A 269 2.08 12.03 -16.41
N VAL A 270 0.93 12.46 -16.92
CA VAL A 270 -0.26 12.76 -16.11
C VAL A 270 -1.25 11.63 -16.32
N LEU A 271 -1.42 10.79 -15.31
CA LEU A 271 -2.26 9.61 -15.34
C LEU A 271 -3.55 9.91 -14.58
N ALA A 272 -4.63 10.19 -15.31
CA ALA A 272 -5.95 10.39 -14.74
C ALA A 272 -6.75 9.10 -14.71
N SER A 273 -7.27 8.76 -13.55
CA SER A 273 -8.23 7.67 -13.40
C SER A 273 -9.63 8.11 -13.75
N SER A 274 -10.39 7.22 -14.37
CA SER A 274 -11.81 7.44 -14.65
C SER A 274 -12.62 6.16 -14.49
N ALA A 275 -13.81 6.26 -13.92
CA ALA A 275 -14.86 5.26 -14.07
C ALA A 275 -15.53 5.44 -15.43
N ALA A 276 -15.23 4.55 -16.37
CA ALA A 276 -15.69 4.61 -17.75
C ALA A 276 -16.69 3.49 -18.07
N VAL A 277 -17.50 3.68 -19.13
CA VAL A 277 -18.29 2.59 -19.71
C VAL A 277 -17.57 2.08 -20.95
N VAL A 278 -17.15 0.82 -20.93
CA VAL A 278 -16.46 0.15 -22.03
C VAL A 278 -17.25 -1.11 -22.38
N ALA A 279 -17.68 -1.23 -23.63
CA ALA A 279 -18.51 -2.35 -24.11
C ALA A 279 -19.78 -2.60 -23.27
N GLY A 280 -20.44 -1.54 -22.79
CA GLY A 280 -21.68 -1.62 -22.02
C GLY A 280 -21.50 -1.96 -20.53
N GLN A 281 -20.26 -2.11 -20.06
CA GLN A 281 -19.96 -2.37 -18.65
C GLN A 281 -19.12 -1.24 -18.05
N ARG A 282 -19.34 -0.93 -16.77
CA ARG A 282 -18.45 -0.02 -16.04
C ARG A 282 -17.08 -0.69 -15.88
N ARG A 283 -16.04 0.03 -16.26
CA ARG A 283 -14.62 -0.34 -16.11
C ARG A 283 -13.86 0.87 -15.59
N TYR A 284 -12.67 0.64 -15.06
CA TYR A 284 -11.75 1.73 -14.72
C TYR A 284 -10.72 1.87 -15.82
N ALA A 285 -10.39 3.12 -16.14
CA ALA A 285 -9.45 3.46 -17.18
C ALA A 285 -8.43 4.48 -16.66
N VAL A 286 -7.24 4.43 -17.25
CA VAL A 286 -6.18 5.42 -17.06
C VAL A 286 -6.00 6.14 -18.38
N ASN A 287 -6.20 7.46 -18.39
CA ASN A 287 -6.19 8.29 -19.60
C ASN A 287 -7.06 7.70 -20.73
N GLY A 288 -8.28 7.25 -20.39
CA GLY A 288 -9.22 6.69 -21.36
C GLY A 288 -8.94 5.25 -21.79
N VAL A 289 -7.86 4.60 -21.34
CA VAL A 289 -7.57 3.20 -21.66
C VAL A 289 -7.88 2.29 -20.48
N SER A 290 -8.85 1.38 -20.66
CA SER A 290 -9.16 0.30 -19.72
C SER A 290 -8.25 -0.88 -20.02
N PHE A 291 -7.32 -1.17 -19.10
CA PHE A 291 -6.34 -2.24 -19.30
C PHE A 291 -7.00 -3.60 -19.43
N VAL A 292 -6.61 -4.34 -20.48
CA VAL A 292 -6.99 -5.74 -20.70
C VAL A 292 -5.77 -6.61 -20.44
N VAL A 293 -5.92 -7.59 -19.56
CA VAL A 293 -4.86 -8.58 -19.31
C VAL A 293 -4.76 -9.48 -20.55
N PRO A 294 -3.60 -9.55 -21.24
CA PRO A 294 -3.43 -10.43 -22.39
C PRO A 294 -3.34 -11.90 -21.95
N ASP A 295 -3.70 -12.83 -22.84
CA ASP A 295 -3.58 -14.28 -22.60
C ASP A 295 -2.13 -14.74 -22.38
N THR A 296 -1.18 -13.99 -22.96
CA THR A 296 0.27 -14.21 -22.79
C THR A 296 0.87 -13.05 -22.01
N PRO A 297 1.64 -13.29 -20.93
CA PRO A 297 2.26 -12.22 -20.14
C PRO A 297 3.08 -11.26 -20.99
N LEU A 298 2.96 -9.95 -20.73
CA LEU A 298 3.67 -8.88 -21.44
C LEU A 298 5.17 -9.11 -21.49
N LYS A 299 5.76 -9.58 -20.39
CA LYS A 299 7.19 -9.88 -20.33
C LYS A 299 7.59 -11.03 -21.27
N LEU A 300 6.72 -12.02 -21.43
CA LEU A 300 6.97 -13.15 -22.35
C LEU A 300 6.84 -12.68 -23.80
N LEU A 301 5.81 -11.89 -24.10
CA LEU A 301 5.61 -11.27 -25.41
C LEU A 301 6.83 -10.44 -25.82
N ASP A 302 7.34 -9.58 -24.93
CA ASP A 302 8.54 -8.76 -25.15
C ASP A 302 9.80 -9.63 -25.32
N ASN A 303 10.05 -10.58 -24.40
CA ASN A 303 11.24 -11.42 -24.42
C ASN A 303 11.37 -12.29 -25.69
N TYR A 304 10.25 -12.71 -26.28
CA TYR A 304 10.23 -13.51 -27.51
C TYR A 304 9.89 -12.70 -28.77
N ASN A 305 9.80 -11.36 -28.68
CA ASN A 305 9.43 -10.48 -29.78
C ASN A 305 8.12 -10.88 -30.49
N ILE A 306 7.12 -11.30 -29.72
CA ILE A 306 5.80 -11.67 -30.27
C ILE A 306 5.05 -10.37 -30.61
N ALA A 307 4.85 -10.14 -31.91
CA ALA A 307 4.21 -8.93 -32.43
C ALA A 307 2.69 -8.90 -32.20
N ASN A 308 2.10 -7.72 -32.37
CA ASN A 308 0.65 -7.46 -32.46
C ASN A 308 -0.19 -7.76 -31.19
N VAL A 309 0.44 -7.82 -30.01
CA VAL A 309 -0.28 -7.90 -28.72
C VAL A 309 0.01 -6.70 -27.83
N ILE A 310 1.27 -6.29 -27.75
CA ILE A 310 1.67 -5.10 -26.97
C ILE A 310 1.37 -3.84 -27.78
N GLU A 311 0.58 -2.93 -27.19
CA GLU A 311 0.37 -1.60 -27.74
C GLU A 311 1.38 -0.61 -27.15
N TRP A 312 2.54 -0.51 -27.80
CA TRP A 312 3.62 0.37 -27.35
C TRP A 312 3.21 1.84 -27.38
N ASP A 313 3.37 2.52 -26.24
CA ASP A 313 3.13 3.95 -26.03
C ASP A 313 1.74 4.40 -26.49
N SER A 314 0.73 3.52 -26.35
CA SER A 314 -0.65 3.79 -26.80
C SER A 314 -1.55 4.43 -25.74
N VAL A 315 -1.08 4.52 -24.50
CA VAL A 315 -1.74 5.34 -23.47
C VAL A 315 -1.28 6.79 -23.63
N PRO A 316 -2.19 7.77 -23.73
CA PRO A 316 -1.83 9.17 -23.80
C PRO A 316 -0.97 9.57 -22.60
N GLU A 317 0.06 10.41 -22.81
CA GLU A 317 0.88 10.92 -21.69
C GLU A 317 0.09 11.85 -20.76
N ARG A 318 -1.03 12.40 -21.24
CA ARG A 318 -1.96 13.26 -20.50
C ARG A 318 -3.40 12.91 -20.90
N PRO A 319 -4.40 13.18 -20.06
CA PRO A 319 -5.80 12.99 -20.43
C PRO A 319 -6.13 13.83 -21.68
N ASP A 320 -6.64 13.19 -22.72
CA ASP A 320 -6.93 13.81 -24.03
C ASP A 320 -8.44 13.97 -24.30
N GLY A 321 -9.29 13.47 -23.39
CA GLY A 321 -10.75 13.47 -23.56
C GLY A 321 -11.25 12.44 -24.59
N GLY A 322 -10.39 11.52 -25.02
CA GLY A 322 -10.76 10.44 -25.92
C GLY A 322 -11.84 9.53 -25.34
N ALA A 323 -12.63 8.92 -26.23
CA ALA A 323 -13.63 7.94 -25.83
C ALA A 323 -12.93 6.73 -25.14
N PRO A 324 -13.42 6.28 -23.97
CA PRO A 324 -12.81 5.15 -23.29
C PRO A 324 -12.79 3.89 -24.15
N ARG A 325 -11.64 3.20 -24.18
CA ARG A 325 -11.44 1.99 -24.98
C ARG A 325 -10.73 0.90 -24.17
N PRO A 326 -10.97 -0.38 -24.47
CA PRO A 326 -10.10 -1.43 -23.98
C PRO A 326 -8.74 -1.35 -24.69
N GLY A 327 -7.68 -1.81 -24.04
CA GLY A 327 -6.38 -1.93 -24.68
C GLY A 327 -5.33 -2.56 -23.77
N THR A 328 -4.19 -2.89 -24.36
CA THR A 328 -3.02 -3.42 -23.64
C THR A 328 -1.83 -2.47 -23.77
N PRO A 329 -1.94 -1.23 -23.25
CA PRO A 329 -0.90 -0.22 -23.38
C PRO A 329 0.35 -0.58 -22.58
N VAL A 330 1.52 -0.33 -23.15
CA VAL A 330 2.80 -0.36 -22.42
C VAL A 330 3.57 0.92 -22.67
N VAL A 331 3.86 1.66 -21.60
CA VAL A 331 4.73 2.84 -21.64
C VAL A 331 6.18 2.38 -21.56
N ARG A 332 7.00 2.74 -22.55
CA ARG A 332 8.43 2.43 -22.54
C ARG A 332 9.21 3.52 -21.81
N LEU A 333 10.14 3.10 -20.96
CA LEU A 333 11.09 3.96 -20.29
C LEU A 333 12.51 3.55 -20.66
N ASN A 334 13.37 4.52 -20.92
CA ASN A 334 14.78 4.25 -21.14
C ASN A 334 15.48 3.89 -19.82
N LEU A 335 16.54 3.09 -19.91
CA LEU A 335 17.37 2.80 -18.75
C LEU A 335 17.97 4.11 -18.20
N HIS A 336 17.74 4.38 -16.91
CA HIS A 336 18.13 5.60 -16.21
C HIS A 336 17.39 6.88 -16.63
N GLU A 337 16.23 6.75 -17.27
CA GLU A 337 15.31 7.88 -17.45
C GLU A 337 14.70 8.30 -16.10
N PHE A 338 14.59 9.60 -15.85
CA PHE A 338 13.92 10.15 -14.67
C PHE A 338 12.58 10.73 -15.10
N VAL A 339 11.47 10.10 -14.71
CA VAL A 339 10.13 10.50 -15.12
C VAL A 339 9.34 11.01 -13.92
N GLU A 340 8.67 12.13 -14.10
CA GLU A 340 7.64 12.58 -13.17
C GLU A 340 6.31 11.93 -13.54
N VAL A 341 5.62 11.36 -12.54
CA VAL A 341 4.28 10.81 -12.73
C VAL A 341 3.31 11.57 -11.82
N VAL A 342 2.32 12.21 -12.41
CA VAL A 342 1.24 12.91 -11.73
C VAL A 342 0.00 12.05 -11.79
N PHE A 343 -0.41 11.51 -10.65
CA PHE A 343 -1.69 10.80 -10.54
C PHE A 343 -2.81 11.81 -10.30
N GLN A 344 -3.80 11.80 -11.19
CA GLN A 344 -4.97 12.66 -11.11
C GLN A 344 -6.20 11.82 -10.82
N ASN A 345 -6.85 12.07 -9.68
CA ASN A 345 -8.09 11.41 -9.33
C ASN A 345 -9.25 12.40 -9.48
N THR A 346 -10.15 12.13 -10.44
CA THR A 346 -11.39 12.88 -10.63
C THR A 346 -12.61 12.14 -10.06
N GLU A 347 -12.40 10.95 -9.49
CA GLU A 347 -13.44 10.14 -8.89
C GLU A 347 -13.67 10.54 -7.42
N ASN A 348 -14.84 10.16 -6.89
CA ASN A 348 -15.20 10.38 -5.49
C ASN A 348 -14.68 9.28 -4.54
N GLU A 349 -13.79 8.42 -5.02
CA GLU A 349 -13.24 7.29 -4.28
C GLU A 349 -11.72 7.46 -4.11
N MET A 350 -11.19 7.09 -2.95
CA MET A 350 -9.74 7.04 -2.71
C MET A 350 -9.09 5.98 -3.61
N GLN A 351 -7.98 6.33 -4.26
CA GLN A 351 -7.23 5.42 -5.12
C GLN A 351 -5.81 5.26 -4.60
N SER A 352 -5.38 4.01 -4.45
CA SER A 352 -4.02 3.66 -4.09
C SER A 352 -3.28 3.19 -5.35
N TRP A 353 -2.20 3.86 -5.69
CA TRP A 353 -1.33 3.50 -6.81
C TRP A 353 -0.10 2.77 -6.31
N HIS A 354 0.22 1.65 -6.96
CA HIS A 354 1.37 0.82 -6.65
C HIS A 354 2.22 0.63 -7.90
N LEU A 355 3.54 0.63 -7.73
CA LEU A 355 4.52 0.43 -8.80
C LEU A 355 5.42 -0.75 -8.45
N ASP A 356 5.27 -1.85 -9.18
CA ASP A 356 6.13 -3.02 -9.00
C ASP A 356 7.58 -2.73 -9.41
N GLY A 357 8.52 -3.28 -8.63
CA GLY A 357 9.95 -3.24 -8.95
C GLY A 357 10.71 -1.96 -8.56
N TYR A 358 10.02 -0.90 -8.13
CA TYR A 358 10.64 0.40 -7.86
C TYR A 358 10.10 1.05 -6.58
N ASP A 359 10.95 1.88 -5.95
CA ASP A 359 10.46 2.93 -5.04
C ASP A 359 10.36 4.22 -5.88
N PHE A 360 9.53 5.16 -5.43
CA PHE A 360 9.46 6.51 -5.99
C PHE A 360 9.40 7.55 -4.88
N TRP A 361 9.71 8.80 -5.24
CA TRP A 361 9.64 9.93 -4.31
C TRP A 361 8.35 10.71 -4.55
N VAL A 362 7.52 10.80 -3.52
CA VAL A 362 6.34 11.68 -3.54
C VAL A 362 6.83 13.11 -3.33
N VAL A 363 6.83 13.90 -4.41
CA VAL A 363 7.35 15.28 -4.42
C VAL A 363 6.26 16.34 -4.20
N GLY A 364 4.99 15.98 -4.36
CA GLY A 364 3.88 16.91 -4.17
C GLY A 364 2.53 16.20 -4.08
N THR A 365 1.61 16.79 -3.34
CA THR A 365 0.22 16.34 -3.21
C THR A 365 -0.71 17.55 -3.09
N ALA A 366 -1.86 17.53 -3.76
CA ALA A 366 -2.82 18.64 -3.73
C ALA A 366 -4.26 18.14 -3.88
N ILE A 367 -5.20 18.85 -3.26
CA ILE A 367 -6.62 18.73 -3.52
C ILE A 367 -7.00 19.97 -4.33
N MET A 368 -7.54 19.78 -5.53
CA MET A 368 -8.07 20.89 -6.31
C MET A 368 -9.48 21.22 -5.82
N GLY A 369 -9.61 22.26 -5.00
CA GLY A 369 -10.91 22.84 -4.71
C GLY A 369 -11.49 23.53 -5.94
N SER A 370 -12.81 23.52 -6.10
CA SER A 370 -13.55 24.37 -7.03
C SER A 370 -13.39 25.84 -6.63
N GLY A 371 -12.22 26.42 -6.90
CA GLY A 371 -11.94 27.83 -6.65
C GLY A 371 -10.67 28.10 -5.84
N ARG A 372 -9.51 27.88 -6.46
CA ARG A 372 -8.36 28.80 -6.41
C ARG A 372 -7.31 28.29 -7.39
N ARG A 373 -7.16 29.00 -8.51
CA ARG A 373 -5.95 28.90 -9.34
C ARG A 373 -4.77 29.19 -8.43
N MET A 374 -3.87 28.22 -8.26
CA MET A 374 -2.54 28.52 -7.73
C MET A 374 -1.77 29.25 -8.83
N SER A 375 -1.54 30.54 -8.60
CA SER A 375 -0.54 31.35 -9.31
C SER A 375 0.68 31.46 -8.41
N GLY A 376 1.86 31.13 -8.94
CA GLY A 376 3.15 31.33 -8.27
C GLY A 376 4.06 30.13 -8.45
#